data_AF-D6W6Z5-F1
#
_entry.id   AF-D6W6Z5-F1
#
_cell.length_a   1.000
_cell.length_b   1.000
_cell.length_c   1.000
_cell.angle_alpha   90.00
_cell.angle_beta   90.00
_cell.angle_gamma   90.00
#
_symmetry.space_group_name_H-M   'P 1'
#
loop_
_entity.id
_entity.type
_entity.pdbx_description
1 polymer ?
#
loop_
_entity_poly.entity_id
_entity_poly.type
_entity_poly.pdbx_seq_one_letter_code
_entity_poly.pdbx_strand_id
1 'polypeptide(L)'
;MKFRFCGEADCPDWLLAEIYTLSRLSSIKLKLLAQIVVQGIIKPPVDINKAEQLFSDSKLDVDIDLKACVACLSFIITSAVRFNCNSSALHSELQQLGLPREHSTSVKRVVDEHSEELTSHFKKQSLRVNQLDNITAEVDNTTNCVSLELVINGDSHKVTMVPFTANVLLENLKKVRETMVQLKDPVVFI
;
A
#
# COMPACT_ATOMS: atom_id res chain seq x y z
N MET A 1 -21.02 -0.20 -5.52
CA MET A 1 -20.53 1.02 -4.85
C MET A 1 -19.02 1.03 -5.02
N LYS A 2 -18.45 2.13 -5.51
CA LYS A 2 -17.01 2.24 -5.76
C LYS A 2 -16.27 2.51 -4.45
N PHE A 3 -15.18 1.79 -4.20
CA PHE A 3 -14.35 1.93 -3.00
C PHE A 3 -12.93 2.36 -3.35
N ARG A 4 -12.38 3.34 -2.64
CA ARG A 4 -11.00 3.82 -2.83
C ARG A 4 -9.97 2.76 -2.47
N PHE A 5 -10.23 1.97 -1.43
CA PHE A 5 -9.33 0.86 -1.09
C PHE A 5 -9.31 -0.24 -2.16
N CYS A 6 -10.29 -0.27 -3.07
CA CYS A 6 -10.32 -1.13 -4.27
C CYS A 6 -9.88 -0.40 -5.56
N GLY A 7 -9.37 0.83 -5.46
CA GLY A 7 -8.98 1.62 -6.63
C GLY A 7 -10.17 2.14 -7.44
N GLU A 8 -11.23 2.60 -6.76
CA GLU A 8 -12.49 3.09 -7.36
C GLU A 8 -13.29 2.00 -8.10
N ALA A 9 -13.02 0.74 -7.77
CA ALA A 9 -13.79 -0.41 -8.25
C ALA A 9 -14.81 -0.89 -7.20
N ASP A 10 -15.74 -1.73 -7.64
CA ASP A 10 -16.64 -2.44 -6.73
C ASP A 10 -15.86 -3.46 -5.87
N CYS A 11 -16.36 -3.69 -4.66
CA CYS A 11 -15.82 -4.72 -3.76
C CYS A 11 -16.16 -6.11 -4.31
N PRO A 12 -15.22 -7.06 -4.35
CA PRO A 12 -15.50 -8.39 -4.89
C PRO A 12 -16.50 -9.16 -4.01
N ASP A 13 -17.38 -9.93 -4.64
CA ASP A 13 -18.49 -10.62 -3.97
C ASP A 13 -18.04 -11.57 -2.85
N TRP A 14 -16.91 -12.25 -3.04
CA TRP A 14 -16.35 -13.15 -2.02
C TRP A 14 -15.94 -12.39 -0.76
N LEU A 15 -15.44 -11.15 -0.89
CA LEU A 15 -15.07 -10.32 0.26
C LEU A 15 -16.34 -9.87 0.98
N LEU A 16 -17.36 -9.43 0.23
CA LEU A 16 -18.65 -9.02 0.77
C LEU A 16 -19.32 -10.13 1.60
N ALA A 17 -19.29 -11.37 1.12
CA ALA A 17 -19.83 -12.53 1.84
C ALA A 17 -19.15 -12.72 3.21
N GLU A 18 -17.86 -12.44 3.30
CA GLU A 18 -17.04 -12.69 4.49
C GLU A 18 -16.91 -11.49 5.44
N ILE A 19 -17.40 -10.30 5.07
CA ILE A 19 -17.44 -9.15 5.98
C ILE A 19 -18.25 -9.47 7.24
N TYR A 20 -19.35 -10.24 7.09
CA TYR A 20 -20.14 -10.69 8.23
C TYR A 20 -19.30 -11.55 9.19
N THR A 21 -18.50 -12.47 8.66
CA THR A 21 -17.58 -13.33 9.42
C THR A 21 -16.57 -12.47 10.20
N LEU A 22 -15.96 -11.46 9.57
CA LEU A 22 -15.04 -10.53 10.23
C LEU A 22 -15.74 -9.70 11.32
N SER A 23 -17.00 -9.32 11.12
CA SER A 23 -17.76 -8.51 12.10
C SER A 23 -18.04 -9.26 13.41
N ARG A 24 -18.13 -10.59 13.37
CA ARG A 24 -18.37 -11.45 14.54
C ARG A 24 -17.16 -11.54 15.48
N LEU A 25 -15.96 -11.22 14.99
CA LEU A 25 -14.75 -11.19 15.80
C LEU A 25 -14.79 -10.04 16.81
N SER A 26 -14.04 -10.16 17.91
CA SER A 26 -13.78 -8.98 18.75
C SER A 26 -12.80 -8.05 18.05
N SER A 27 -12.93 -6.74 18.28
CA SER A 27 -12.04 -5.72 17.69
C SER A 27 -10.56 -5.93 18.07
N ILE A 28 -10.31 -6.56 19.22
CA ILE A 28 -8.97 -6.95 19.71
C ILE A 28 -8.42 -8.11 18.89
N LYS A 29 -9.19 -9.19 18.70
CA LYS A 29 -8.77 -10.35 17.89
C LYS A 29 -8.55 -9.95 16.44
N LEU A 30 -9.43 -9.12 15.89
CA LEU A 30 -9.28 -8.59 14.54
C LEU A 30 -7.98 -7.79 14.39
N LYS A 31 -7.63 -6.98 15.39
CA LYS A 31 -6.35 -6.23 15.40
C LYS A 31 -5.15 -7.17 15.41
N LEU A 32 -5.13 -8.16 16.30
CA LEU A 32 -4.04 -9.13 16.41
C LEU A 32 -3.90 -9.96 15.13
N LEU A 33 -5.02 -10.40 14.56
CA LEU A 33 -5.04 -11.12 13.29
C LEU A 33 -4.50 -10.25 12.15
N ALA A 34 -4.93 -8.98 12.07
CA ALA A 34 -4.41 -8.04 11.08
C ALA A 34 -2.89 -7.85 11.20
N GLN A 35 -2.34 -7.79 12.42
CA GLN A 35 -0.89 -7.71 12.64
C GLN A 35 -0.16 -8.97 12.15
N ILE A 36 -0.70 -10.18 12.42
CA ILE A 36 -0.14 -11.43 11.88
C ILE A 36 -0.17 -11.42 10.35
N VAL A 37 -1.27 -10.97 9.75
CA VAL A 37 -1.43 -10.88 8.30
C VAL A 37 -0.40 -9.90 7.70
N VAL A 38 -0.25 -8.70 8.27
CA VAL A 38 0.78 -7.74 7.83
C VAL A 38 2.17 -8.38 7.88
N GLN A 39 2.51 -9.03 8.99
CA GLN A 39 3.81 -9.67 9.13
C GLN A 39 4.03 -10.78 8.11
N GLY A 40 2.98 -11.55 7.77
CA GLY A 40 3.03 -12.60 6.76
C GLY A 40 3.02 -12.07 5.32
N ILE A 41 2.49 -10.87 5.07
CA ILE A 41 2.64 -10.18 3.77
C ILE A 41 4.10 -9.74 3.57
N ILE A 42 4.72 -9.16 4.59
CA ILE A 42 6.10 -8.63 4.53
C ILE A 42 7.13 -9.77 4.58
N LYS A 43 6.88 -10.81 5.39
CA LYS A 43 7.73 -12.00 5.52
C LYS A 43 6.89 -13.26 5.28
N PRO A 44 6.67 -13.63 4.01
CA PRO A 44 5.90 -14.82 3.69
C PRO A 44 6.55 -16.12 4.23
N PRO A 45 5.76 -17.13 4.65
CA PRO A 45 4.29 -17.22 4.60
C PRO A 45 3.59 -16.65 5.85
N VAL A 46 2.27 -16.37 5.73
CA VAL A 46 1.42 -16.05 6.89
C VAL A 46 1.37 -17.24 7.85
N ASP A 47 1.68 -16.99 9.12
CA ASP A 47 1.72 -18.02 10.17
C ASP A 47 0.30 -18.35 10.65
N ILE A 48 -0.35 -19.30 9.96
CA ILE A 48 -1.71 -19.74 10.26
C ILE A 48 -1.78 -20.40 11.65
N ASN A 49 -0.75 -21.11 12.09
CA ASN A 49 -0.73 -21.76 13.42
C ASN A 49 -0.79 -20.72 14.54
N LYS A 50 -0.05 -19.62 14.42
CA LYS A 50 -0.16 -18.49 15.37
C LYS A 50 -1.53 -17.85 15.34
N ALA A 51 -2.13 -17.73 14.16
CA ALA A 51 -3.50 -17.23 14.05
C ALA A 51 -4.48 -18.18 14.76
N GLU A 52 -4.41 -19.50 14.55
CA GLU A 52 -5.25 -20.51 15.20
C GLU A 52 -5.15 -20.46 16.74
N GLN A 53 -3.94 -20.25 17.28
CA GLN A 53 -3.74 -20.06 18.72
C GLN A 53 -4.45 -18.83 19.30
N LEU A 54 -4.75 -17.80 18.50
CA LEU A 54 -5.55 -16.65 18.97
C LEU A 54 -7.04 -17.00 19.13
N PHE A 55 -7.51 -18.07 18.48
CA PHE A 55 -8.91 -18.50 18.48
C PHE A 55 -9.17 -19.72 19.35
N SER A 56 -8.14 -20.41 19.85
CA SER A 56 -8.28 -21.65 20.64
C SER A 56 -9.04 -21.48 21.96
N ASP A 57 -9.03 -20.27 22.54
CA ASP A 57 -9.63 -20.03 23.87
C ASP A 57 -11.14 -19.74 23.84
N SER A 58 -11.76 -19.70 22.66
CA SER A 58 -13.08 -19.07 22.48
C SER A 58 -14.08 -20.00 21.80
N LYS A 59 -15.04 -20.50 22.59
CA LYS A 59 -16.15 -21.35 22.11
C LYS A 59 -17.02 -20.70 21.03
N LEU A 60 -16.98 -19.37 20.90
CA LEU A 60 -17.72 -18.60 19.88
C LEU A 60 -17.06 -18.63 18.49
N ASP A 61 -15.83 -19.11 18.39
CA ASP A 61 -14.99 -19.01 17.19
C ASP A 61 -14.88 -20.32 16.41
N VAL A 62 -15.50 -21.42 16.90
CA VAL A 62 -15.42 -22.76 16.29
C VAL A 62 -16.05 -22.78 14.88
N ASP A 63 -17.02 -21.90 14.63
CA ASP A 63 -17.72 -21.78 13.34
C ASP A 63 -17.11 -20.69 12.42
N ILE A 64 -15.95 -20.13 12.77
CA ILE A 64 -15.33 -19.05 11.99
C ILE A 64 -14.30 -19.65 11.04
N ASP A 65 -14.46 -19.41 9.74
CA ASP A 65 -13.42 -19.73 8.77
C ASP A 65 -12.26 -18.74 8.91
N LEU A 66 -11.25 -19.15 9.67
CA LEU A 66 -10.05 -18.38 9.90
C LEU A 66 -9.30 -18.06 8.61
N LYS A 67 -9.28 -18.98 7.64
CA LYS A 67 -8.58 -18.77 6.36
C LYS A 67 -9.30 -17.71 5.55
N ALA A 68 -10.63 -17.70 5.55
CA ALA A 68 -11.43 -16.65 4.95
C ALA A 68 -11.14 -15.29 5.60
N CYS A 69 -11.07 -15.21 6.93
CA CYS A 69 -10.73 -13.98 7.65
C CYS A 69 -9.32 -13.47 7.30
N VAL A 70 -8.33 -14.37 7.25
CA VAL A 70 -6.96 -14.05 6.83
C VAL A 70 -6.93 -13.54 5.39
N ALA A 71 -7.63 -14.19 4.46
CA ALA A 71 -7.71 -13.78 3.07
C ALA A 71 -8.37 -12.38 2.93
N CYS A 72 -9.45 -12.13 3.66
CA CYS A 72 -10.15 -10.85 3.65
C CYS A 72 -9.26 -9.72 4.16
N LEU A 73 -8.61 -9.91 5.32
CA LEU A 73 -7.69 -8.93 5.86
C LEU A 73 -6.48 -8.71 4.94
N SER A 74 -5.94 -9.78 4.37
CA SER A 74 -4.84 -9.70 3.43
C SER A 74 -5.21 -8.86 2.21
N PHE A 75 -6.41 -9.07 1.66
CA PHE A 75 -6.90 -8.30 0.53
C PHE A 75 -7.16 -6.84 0.90
N ILE A 76 -7.84 -6.56 2.02
CA ILE A 76 -8.13 -5.19 2.47
C ILE A 76 -6.83 -4.41 2.66
N ILE A 77 -5.87 -4.97 3.40
CA ILE A 77 -4.59 -4.33 3.72
C ILE A 77 -3.77 -4.11 2.45
N THR A 78 -3.62 -5.15 1.63
CA THR A 78 -2.86 -5.08 0.38
C THR A 78 -3.46 -4.05 -0.57
N SER A 79 -4.77 -4.06 -0.75
CA SER A 79 -5.46 -3.15 -1.67
C SER A 79 -5.42 -1.71 -1.15
N ALA A 80 -5.65 -1.50 0.15
CA ALA A 80 -5.55 -0.17 0.76
C ALA A 80 -4.17 0.46 0.54
N VAL A 81 -3.08 -0.30 0.75
CA VAL A 81 -1.72 0.18 0.51
C VAL A 81 -1.42 0.35 -0.98
N ARG A 82 -1.83 -0.62 -1.81
CA ARG A 82 -1.59 -0.59 -3.27
C ARG A 82 -2.22 0.63 -3.94
N PHE A 83 -3.44 0.98 -3.55
CA PHE A 83 -4.16 2.14 -4.09
C PHE A 83 -3.90 3.42 -3.29
N ASN A 84 -2.98 3.38 -2.31
CA ASN A 84 -2.64 4.52 -1.46
C ASN A 84 -3.90 5.18 -0.86
N CYS A 85 -4.84 4.35 -0.40
CA CYS A 85 -6.11 4.79 0.16
C CYS A 85 -5.87 5.55 1.46
N ASN A 86 -6.52 6.70 1.62
CA ASN A 86 -6.45 7.49 2.85
C ASN A 86 -7.05 6.70 4.02
N SER A 87 -6.39 6.73 5.18
CA SER A 87 -6.83 6.06 6.40
C SER A 87 -8.26 6.42 6.82
N SER A 88 -8.71 7.67 6.61
CA SER A 88 -10.08 8.10 6.90
C SER A 88 -11.09 7.54 5.91
N ALA A 89 -10.69 7.42 4.64
CA ALA A 89 -11.49 6.79 3.59
C ALA A 89 -11.63 5.30 3.87
N LEU A 90 -10.52 4.60 4.14
CA LEU A 90 -10.52 3.18 4.52
C LEU A 90 -11.46 2.92 5.72
N HIS A 91 -11.36 3.73 6.77
CA HIS A 91 -12.23 3.59 7.94
C HIS A 91 -13.72 3.74 7.62
N SER A 92 -14.08 4.66 6.72
CA SER A 92 -15.47 4.91 6.33
C SER A 92 -15.99 3.83 5.38
N GLU A 93 -15.15 3.37 4.45
CA GLU A 93 -15.46 2.33 3.48
C GLU A 93 -15.66 0.97 4.14
N LEU A 94 -14.84 0.61 5.12
CA LEU A 94 -15.01 -0.61 5.92
C LEU A 94 -16.34 -0.60 6.68
N GLN A 95 -16.80 0.55 7.19
CA GLN A 95 -18.11 0.68 7.82
C GLN A 95 -19.25 0.53 6.81
N GLN A 96 -19.11 1.10 5.61
CA GLN A 96 -20.09 0.94 4.53
C GLN A 96 -20.25 -0.52 4.10
N LEU A 97 -19.17 -1.30 4.17
CA LEU A 97 -19.19 -2.74 3.91
C LEU A 97 -19.89 -3.55 5.01
N GLY A 98 -20.13 -2.96 6.19
CA GLY A 98 -20.82 -3.61 7.31
C GLY A 98 -19.92 -3.92 8.52
N LEU A 99 -18.65 -3.51 8.53
CA LEU A 99 -17.82 -3.67 9.72
C LEU A 99 -18.21 -2.67 10.82
N PRO A 100 -18.25 -3.10 12.09
CA PRO A 100 -18.42 -2.19 13.20
C PRO A 100 -17.35 -1.09 13.21
N ARG A 101 -17.68 0.05 13.82
CA ARG A 101 -16.77 1.20 13.93
C ARG A 101 -15.46 0.85 14.64
N GLU A 102 -15.53 0.04 15.69
CA GLU A 102 -14.36 -0.41 16.45
C GLU A 102 -13.41 -1.24 15.57
N HIS A 103 -13.96 -2.19 14.81
CA HIS A 103 -13.23 -3.07 13.89
C HIS A 103 -12.54 -2.27 12.78
N SER A 104 -13.29 -1.35 12.18
CA SER A 104 -12.76 -0.45 11.16
C SER A 104 -11.64 0.45 11.70
N THR A 105 -11.72 0.86 12.96
CA THR A 105 -10.66 1.62 13.63
C THR A 105 -9.43 0.75 13.89
N SER A 106 -9.61 -0.50 14.34
CA SER A 106 -8.52 -1.45 14.55
C SER A 106 -7.74 -1.73 13.27
N VAL A 107 -8.43 -2.05 12.16
CA VAL A 107 -7.79 -2.33 10.86
C VAL A 107 -7.06 -1.08 10.34
N LYS A 108 -7.71 0.09 10.41
CA LYS A 108 -7.11 1.37 10.03
C LYS A 108 -5.80 1.64 10.77
N ARG A 109 -5.76 1.44 12.09
CA ARG A 109 -4.54 1.63 12.90
C ARG A 109 -3.41 0.71 12.45
N VAL A 110 -3.70 -0.57 12.22
CA VAL A 110 -2.69 -1.54 11.78
C VAL A 110 -2.11 -1.18 10.41
N VAL A 111 -2.96 -0.75 9.47
CA VAL A 111 -2.53 -0.27 8.14
C VAL A 111 -1.66 0.98 8.27
N ASP A 112 -2.06 1.97 9.08
CA ASP A 112 -1.27 3.19 9.28
C ASP A 112 0.12 2.88 9.84
N GLU A 113 0.18 2.06 10.89
CA GLU A 113 1.42 1.64 11.57
C GLU A 113 2.43 0.99 10.60
N HIS A 114 1.95 0.22 9.62
CA HIS A 114 2.81 -0.56 8.72
C HIS A 114 2.78 -0.09 7.26
N SER A 115 2.14 1.05 6.98
CA SER A 115 1.89 1.56 5.63
C SER A 115 3.20 1.78 4.86
N GLU A 116 4.20 2.39 5.50
CA GLU A 116 5.51 2.68 4.89
C GLU A 116 6.29 1.40 4.58
N GLU A 117 6.27 0.43 5.51
CA GLU A 117 6.95 -0.85 5.34
C GLU A 117 6.30 -1.69 4.24
N LEU A 118 4.96 -1.81 4.25
CA LEU A 118 4.18 -2.50 3.22
C LEU A 118 4.38 -1.85 1.85
N THR A 119 4.34 -0.51 1.78
CA THR A 119 4.58 0.22 0.53
C THR A 119 5.99 -0.06 0.00
N SER A 120 7.00 -0.06 0.88
CA SER A 120 8.38 -0.35 0.51
C SER A 120 8.54 -1.79 0.02
N HIS A 121 7.89 -2.74 0.69
CA HIS A 121 7.87 -4.16 0.29
C HIS A 121 7.20 -4.36 -1.07
N PHE A 122 6.00 -3.81 -1.29
CA PHE A 122 5.32 -3.91 -2.59
C PHE A 122 6.07 -3.18 -3.71
N LYS A 123 6.75 -2.06 -3.41
CA LYS A 123 7.62 -1.40 -4.38
C LYS A 123 8.77 -2.30 -4.83
N LYS A 124 9.39 -3.05 -3.91
CA LYS A 124 10.46 -4.03 -4.22
C LYS A 124 9.95 -5.24 -5.01
N GLN A 125 8.72 -5.68 -4.75
CA GLN A 125 8.08 -6.78 -5.49
C GLN A 125 7.46 -6.34 -6.82
N SER A 126 7.35 -5.03 -7.07
CA SER A 126 6.78 -4.51 -8.30
C SER A 126 7.73 -4.77 -9.46
N LEU A 127 7.22 -5.38 -10.54
CA LEU A 127 7.94 -5.45 -11.80
C LEU A 127 8.11 -4.04 -12.36
N ARG A 128 9.34 -3.54 -12.43
CA ARG A 128 9.69 -2.25 -13.00
C ARG A 128 10.75 -2.46 -14.08
N VAL A 129 10.64 -1.69 -15.16
CA VAL A 129 11.67 -1.61 -16.20
C VAL A 129 12.56 -0.42 -15.84
N ASN A 130 13.88 -0.64 -15.79
CA ASN A 130 14.89 0.41 -15.56
C ASN A 130 14.61 1.22 -14.29
N GLN A 131 14.54 0.55 -13.15
CA GLN A 131 14.30 1.23 -11.87
C GLN A 131 15.48 2.14 -11.56
N LEU A 132 15.18 3.43 -11.37
CA LEU A 132 16.14 4.41 -10.86
C LEU A 132 16.26 4.22 -9.34
N ASP A 133 17.40 3.70 -8.91
CA ASP A 133 17.70 3.37 -7.52
C ASP A 133 18.21 4.57 -6.74
N ASN A 134 19.06 5.39 -7.38
CA ASN A 134 19.64 6.57 -6.76
C ASN A 134 19.93 7.67 -7.78
N ILE A 135 19.94 8.91 -7.31
CA ILE A 135 20.31 10.11 -8.07
C ILE A 135 21.17 10.98 -7.18
N THR A 136 22.37 11.33 -7.66
CA THR A 136 23.23 12.35 -7.05
C THR A 136 23.52 13.43 -8.08
N ALA A 137 23.48 14.68 -7.64
CA ALA A 137 23.75 15.83 -8.51
C ALA A 137 24.77 16.74 -7.81
N GLU A 138 25.86 17.02 -8.50
CA GLU A 138 26.94 17.88 -8.02
C GLU A 138 27.24 18.98 -9.03
N VAL A 139 27.49 20.19 -8.52
CA VAL A 139 27.91 21.32 -9.35
C VAL A 139 29.44 21.39 -9.30
N ASP A 140 30.06 21.27 -10.47
CA ASP A 140 31.49 21.49 -10.59
C ASP A 140 31.76 23.00 -10.72
N ASN A 141 32.31 23.58 -9.65
CA ASN A 141 32.63 25.01 -9.58
C ASN A 141 33.72 25.44 -10.56
N THR A 142 34.54 24.52 -11.07
CA THR A 142 35.61 24.85 -12.03
C THR A 142 35.09 24.97 -13.45
N THR A 143 34.18 24.09 -13.85
CA THR A 143 33.61 24.06 -15.22
C THR A 143 32.22 24.71 -15.29
N ASN A 144 31.66 25.11 -14.14
CA ASN A 144 30.28 25.57 -13.99
C ASN A 144 29.26 24.63 -14.65
N CYS A 145 29.52 23.33 -14.59
CA CYS A 145 28.69 22.27 -15.15
C CYS A 145 28.07 21.44 -14.02
N VAL A 146 26.93 20.83 -14.31
CA VAL A 146 26.25 19.91 -13.39
C VAL A 146 26.63 18.49 -13.77
N SER A 147 27.17 17.73 -12.83
CA SER A 147 27.37 16.29 -12.95
C SER A 147 26.23 15.56 -12.26
N LEU A 148 25.45 14.83 -13.04
CA LEU A 148 24.35 13.98 -12.58
C LEU A 148 24.79 12.53 -12.64
N GLU A 149 24.73 11.82 -11.53
CA GLU A 149 24.98 10.38 -11.45
C GLU A 149 23.67 9.66 -11.09
N LEU A 150 23.34 8.64 -11.88
CA LEU A 150 22.09 7.90 -11.84
C LEU A 150 22.44 6.42 -11.67
N VAL A 151 21.90 5.77 -10.63
CA VAL A 151 22.02 4.32 -10.48
C VAL A 151 20.74 3.69 -11.00
N ILE A 152 20.81 2.94 -12.10
CA ILE A 152 19.67 2.30 -12.75
C ILE A 152 19.91 0.80 -12.77
N ASN A 153 19.03 0.02 -12.12
CA ASN A 153 19.19 -1.43 -11.94
C ASN A 153 20.57 -1.81 -11.35
N GLY A 154 21.12 -0.97 -10.46
CA GLY A 154 22.47 -1.14 -9.91
C GLY A 154 23.63 -0.61 -10.77
N ASP A 155 23.39 -0.22 -12.02
CA ASP A 155 24.43 0.32 -12.91
C ASP A 155 24.52 1.85 -12.79
N SER A 156 25.72 2.37 -12.48
CA SER A 156 25.96 3.81 -12.40
C SER A 156 26.15 4.43 -13.80
N HIS A 157 25.38 5.49 -14.06
CA HIS A 157 25.40 6.28 -15.28
C HIS A 157 25.67 7.74 -14.92
N LYS A 158 26.79 8.28 -15.42
CA LYS A 158 27.19 9.67 -15.19
C LYS A 158 26.94 10.52 -16.42
N VAL A 159 26.27 11.66 -16.24
CA VAL A 159 25.98 12.64 -17.29
C VAL A 159 26.42 14.01 -16.81
N THR A 160 27.29 14.67 -17.57
CA THR A 160 27.67 16.07 -17.32
C THR A 160 26.92 16.98 -18.28
N MET A 161 26.33 18.05 -17.76
CA MET A 161 25.51 18.98 -18.53
C MET A 161 25.77 20.43 -18.15
N VAL A 162 25.63 21.32 -19.12
CA VAL A 162 25.71 22.76 -18.89
C VAL A 162 24.48 23.27 -18.12
N PRO A 163 24.58 24.41 -17.40
CA PRO A 163 23.48 24.94 -16.59
C PRO A 163 22.18 25.15 -17.38
N PHE A 164 22.30 25.57 -18.65
CA PHE A 164 21.15 25.71 -19.54
C PHE A 164 20.40 24.39 -19.73
N THR A 165 21.12 23.30 -20.04
CA THR A 165 20.54 21.97 -20.23
C THR A 165 19.95 21.42 -18.92
N ALA A 166 20.60 21.67 -17.78
CA ALA A 166 20.05 21.31 -16.46
C ALA A 166 18.72 22.02 -16.17
N ASN A 167 18.61 23.31 -16.50
CA ASN A 167 17.37 24.05 -16.36
C ASN A 167 16.28 23.52 -17.28
N VAL A 168 16.60 23.19 -18.53
CA VAL A 168 15.64 22.58 -19.47
C VAL A 168 15.15 21.22 -18.94
N LEU A 169 16.06 20.38 -18.42
CA LEU A 169 15.70 19.10 -17.81
C LEU A 169 14.76 19.31 -16.61
N LEU A 170 15.05 20.28 -15.74
CA LEU A 170 14.21 20.59 -14.58
C LEU A 170 12.80 21.01 -15.00
N GLU A 171 12.66 21.87 -16.00
CA GLU A 171 11.36 22.29 -16.52
C GLU A 171 10.57 21.12 -17.14
N ASN A 172 11.25 20.22 -17.85
CA ASN A 172 10.61 19.01 -18.37
C ASN A 172 10.16 18.07 -17.25
N LEU A 173 10.98 17.87 -16.21
CA LEU A 173 10.63 17.04 -15.06
C LEU A 173 9.44 17.62 -14.26
N LYS A 174 9.34 18.95 -14.14
CA LYS A 174 8.17 19.62 -13.54
C LYS A 174 6.90 19.34 -14.34
N LYS A 175 6.93 19.47 -15.67
CA LYS A 175 5.80 19.14 -16.54
C LYS A 175 5.38 17.68 -16.40
N VAL A 176 6.34 16.76 -16.41
CA VAL A 176 6.07 15.33 -16.20
C VAL A 176 5.41 15.08 -14.84
N ARG A 177 5.87 15.74 -13.77
CA ARG A 177 5.25 15.66 -12.45
C ARG A 177 3.80 16.14 -12.46
N GLU A 178 3.51 17.27 -13.12
CA GLU A 178 2.15 17.79 -13.25
C GLU A 178 1.23 16.79 -13.97
N THR A 179 1.68 16.21 -15.08
CA THR A 179 0.94 15.15 -15.79
C THR A 179 0.73 13.91 -14.92
N MET A 180 1.75 13.47 -14.17
CA MET A 180 1.61 12.33 -13.26
C MET A 180 0.59 12.60 -12.14
N VAL A 181 0.53 13.82 -11.61
CA VAL A 181 -0.48 14.20 -10.60
C VAL A 181 -1.88 14.17 -11.21
N GLN A 182 -2.06 14.72 -12.41
CA GLN A 182 -3.34 14.67 -13.15
C GLN A 182 -3.80 13.24 -13.45
N LEU A 183 -2.88 12.30 -13.69
CA LEU A 183 -3.23 10.89 -13.89
C LEU A 183 -3.60 10.16 -12.59
N LYS A 184 -3.17 10.69 -11.43
CA LYS A 184 -3.39 10.09 -10.12
C LYS A 184 -4.72 10.49 -9.50
N ASP A 185 -5.20 11.68 -9.83
CA ASP A 185 -6.57 12.11 -9.59
C ASP A 185 -7.37 11.90 -10.88
N PRO A 186 -8.06 10.77 -11.09
CA PRO A 186 -9.01 10.67 -12.18
C PRO A 186 -10.11 11.70 -11.90
N VAL A 187 -9.96 12.88 -12.48
CA VAL A 187 -11.07 13.82 -12.63
C VAL A 187 -12.18 13.02 -13.27
N VAL A 188 -13.27 12.93 -12.51
CA VAL A 188 -14.56 12.39 -12.89
C VAL A 188 -14.91 12.93 -14.27
N PHE A 189 -14.62 12.13 -15.30
CA PHE A 189 -15.34 12.17 -16.56
C PHE A 189 -16.36 11.04 -16.49
N ILE A 190 -17.54 11.41 -15.99
CA ILE A 190 -18.91 11.05 -16.42
C ILE A 190 -19.85 11.52 -15.30
#